data_AF-A0A8W8LYV2-F1
#
_entry.id   AF-A0A8W8LYV2-F1
#
_cell.length_a   1.000
_cell.length_b   1.000
_cell.length_c   1.000
_cell.angle_alpha   90.00
_cell.angle_beta   90.00
_cell.angle_gamma   90.00
#
_symmetry.space_group_name_H-M   'P 1'
#
loop_
_entity.id
_entity.type
_entity.pdbx_description
1 polymer ?
#
loop_
_entity_poly.entity_id
_entity_poly.type
_entity_poly.pdbx_seq_one_letter_code
_entity_poly.pdbx_strand_id
1 'polypeptide(L)'
;MAKRRGLVSLVLWVAMLESLRSETITLTDDVCENTYLLSDTNYYLAWDGTHFGRDSFMNLLDGSITTKDSGSCKVSFEPVGTSSLNMCVTVEEFHIEDCNATVNYYHYGDSERKATYGCNVTPDSFCWNGKGLEVEIAYQGKSPQGSSNYFKLKITQYKNFKVDWLTLIILAPFVGVAIIVAIIMVVVCRSQRAWCSGIPKSLIPVSSTKEQNQLNPAMDTTPPVP
;
A
#
# COMPACT_ATOMS: atom_id res chain seq x y z
N MET A 1 -22.45 33.01 14.09
CA MET A 1 -21.10 32.44 14.36
C MET A 1 -21.02 31.05 13.76
N ALA A 2 -20.41 30.92 12.57
CA ALA A 2 -20.25 29.64 11.87
C ALA A 2 -18.98 28.92 12.35
N LYS A 3 -19.13 27.69 12.82
CA LYS A 3 -18.09 26.92 13.53
C LYS A 3 -17.33 26.02 12.55
N ARG A 4 -16.02 26.27 12.45
CA ARG A 4 -14.98 25.52 11.70
C ARG A 4 -15.19 24.00 11.80
N ARG A 5 -15.57 23.34 10.69
CA ARG A 5 -15.62 21.86 10.56
C ARG A 5 -15.12 21.35 9.20
N GLY A 6 -14.26 22.11 8.51
CA GLY A 6 -13.83 21.76 7.14
C GLY A 6 -12.45 21.14 6.99
N LEU A 7 -11.55 21.28 7.97
CA LEU A 7 -10.10 21.05 7.73
C LEU A 7 -9.61 19.64 8.05
N VAL A 8 -10.27 18.91 8.96
CA VAL A 8 -9.79 17.57 9.37
C VAL A 8 -10.11 16.51 8.30
N SER A 9 -11.15 16.71 7.50
CA SER A 9 -11.54 15.77 6.44
C SER A 9 -10.62 15.83 5.21
N LEU A 10 -9.81 16.88 5.02
CA LEU A 10 -8.96 17.00 3.84
C LEU A 10 -7.59 16.34 4.07
N VAL A 11 -7.05 16.42 5.29
CA VAL A 11 -5.76 15.81 5.66
C VAL A 11 -5.84 14.28 5.63
N LEU A 12 -6.99 13.69 5.97
CA LEU A 12 -7.18 12.23 5.94
C LEU A 12 -7.21 11.65 4.51
N TRP A 13 -7.67 12.43 3.52
CA TRP A 13 -7.68 12.00 2.12
C TRP A 13 -6.32 12.19 1.45
N VAL A 14 -5.53 13.17 1.91
CA VAL A 14 -4.14 13.37 1.44
C VAL A 14 -3.21 12.27 1.97
N ALA A 15 -3.42 11.76 3.19
CA ALA A 15 -2.67 10.63 3.72
C ALA A 15 -3.03 9.28 3.05
N MET A 16 -4.22 9.14 2.48
CA MET A 16 -4.61 7.94 1.73
C MET A 16 -4.09 7.93 0.28
N LEU A 17 -3.48 9.04 -0.14
CA LEU A 17 -2.71 9.19 -1.38
C LEU A 17 -1.20 9.12 -1.11
N GLU A 18 -0.78 8.48 -0.01
CA GLU A 18 0.62 8.10 0.18
C GLU A 18 1.03 7.11 -0.91
N SER A 19 1.48 7.67 -2.02
CA SER A 19 2.48 7.12 -2.92
C SER A 19 2.23 5.67 -3.34
N LEU A 20 1.25 5.46 -4.21
CA LEU A 20 1.29 4.36 -5.19
C LEU A 20 2.50 4.60 -6.12
N ARG A 21 3.72 4.41 -5.60
CA ARG A 21 4.93 4.43 -6.40
C ARG A 21 4.87 3.20 -7.29
N SER A 22 4.59 3.44 -8.56
CA SER A 22 4.62 2.42 -9.59
C SER A 22 5.94 2.48 -10.32
N GLU A 23 6.60 1.34 -10.46
CA GLU A 23 7.81 1.21 -11.27
C GLU A 23 7.48 0.39 -12.50
N THR A 24 7.89 0.87 -13.68
CA THR A 24 7.74 0.12 -14.94
C THR A 24 9.11 -0.32 -15.41
N ILE A 25 9.27 -1.63 -15.57
CA ILE A 25 10.45 -2.31 -16.06
C ILE A 25 10.14 -2.71 -17.50
N THR A 26 10.89 -2.16 -18.45
CA THR A 26 10.80 -2.55 -19.85
C THR A 26 11.81 -3.68 -20.11
N LEU A 27 11.37 -4.76 -20.74
CA LEU A 27 12.24 -5.87 -21.10
C LEU A 27 13.18 -5.48 -22.23
N THR A 28 14.46 -5.45 -21.90
CA THR A 28 15.60 -5.16 -22.77
C THR A 28 16.76 -6.09 -22.40
N ASP A 29 17.79 -6.18 -23.26
CA ASP A 29 18.95 -7.06 -23.03
C ASP A 29 19.63 -6.85 -21.67
N ASP A 30 19.65 -5.63 -21.14
CA ASP A 30 20.25 -5.27 -19.84
C ASP A 30 19.36 -5.62 -18.64
N VAL A 31 18.07 -5.86 -18.88
CA VAL A 31 17.08 -6.23 -17.87
C VAL A 31 16.93 -7.75 -17.77
N CYS A 32 17.22 -8.49 -18.84
CA CYS A 32 17.19 -9.94 -18.85
C CYS A 32 18.11 -10.52 -17.76
N GLU A 33 17.64 -11.59 -17.11
CA GLU A 33 18.26 -12.29 -15.98
C GLU A 33 18.34 -11.49 -14.67
N ASN A 34 17.84 -10.25 -14.63
CA ASN A 34 17.79 -9.49 -13.38
C ASN A 34 16.72 -10.01 -12.42
N THR A 35 17.00 -9.85 -11.13
CA THR A 35 16.07 -10.12 -10.04
C THR A 35 15.69 -8.81 -9.36
N TYR A 36 14.39 -8.53 -9.31
CA TYR A 36 13.82 -7.34 -8.68
C TYR A 36 13.21 -7.70 -7.32
N LEU A 37 13.57 -6.90 -6.33
CA LEU A 37 13.05 -7.01 -4.98
C LEU A 37 11.74 -6.22 -4.87
N LEU A 38 10.61 -6.92 -4.69
CA LEU A 38 9.33 -6.26 -4.49
C LEU A 38 9.20 -5.73 -3.07
N SER A 39 9.00 -4.41 -2.97
CA SER A 39 8.49 -3.75 -1.77
C SER A 39 7.00 -3.42 -1.95
N ASP A 40 6.42 -2.58 -1.10
CA ASP A 40 5.00 -2.18 -1.15
C ASP A 40 4.60 -1.38 -2.42
N THR A 41 5.46 -1.35 -3.44
CA THR A 41 5.27 -0.69 -4.72
C THR A 41 4.66 -1.64 -5.76
N ASN A 42 3.85 -1.10 -6.67
CA ASN A 42 3.37 -1.88 -7.81
C ASN A 42 4.46 -1.90 -8.87
N TYR A 43 4.81 -3.09 -9.37
CA TYR A 43 5.72 -3.24 -10.48
C TYR A 43 4.94 -3.53 -11.76
N TYR A 44 5.36 -2.93 -12.85
CA TYR A 44 4.86 -3.23 -14.18
C TYR A 44 6.01 -3.79 -14.98
N LEU A 45 5.82 -4.95 -15.59
CA LEU A 45 6.74 -5.52 -16.55
C LEU A 45 6.15 -5.31 -17.94
N ALA A 46 6.83 -4.55 -18.78
CA ALA A 46 6.40 -4.22 -20.12
C ALA A 46 7.37 -4.78 -21.15
N TRP A 47 6.85 -5.17 -22.30
CA TRP A 47 7.63 -5.48 -23.48
C TRP A 47 6.89 -4.99 -24.70
N ASP A 48 7.61 -4.32 -25.59
CA ASP A 48 7.08 -3.55 -26.73
C ASP A 48 7.37 -4.22 -28.08
N GLY A 49 7.76 -5.49 -28.08
CA GLY A 49 8.09 -6.21 -29.32
C GLY A 49 9.54 -6.05 -29.75
N THR A 50 10.35 -5.32 -28.98
CA THR A 50 11.79 -5.20 -29.26
C THR A 50 12.49 -6.56 -29.15
N HIS A 51 13.51 -6.74 -30.00
CA HIS A 51 14.36 -7.92 -29.99
C HIS A 51 15.21 -7.94 -28.72
N PHE A 52 15.30 -9.11 -28.09
CA PHE A 52 16.11 -9.39 -26.91
C PHE A 52 16.87 -10.71 -27.07
N GLY A 53 17.91 -10.90 -26.27
CA GLY A 53 18.67 -12.13 -26.14
C GLY A 53 20.02 -12.08 -26.85
N ARG A 54 20.80 -10.99 -26.70
CA ARG A 54 22.14 -10.92 -27.30
C ARG A 54 23.21 -11.53 -26.40
N ASP A 55 23.23 -12.86 -26.31
CA ASP A 55 24.24 -13.55 -25.50
C ASP A 55 25.58 -13.55 -26.24
N SER A 56 26.59 -12.93 -25.63
CA SER A 56 27.94 -12.87 -26.18
C SER A 56 28.81 -13.94 -25.51
N PHE A 57 29.11 -15.02 -26.24
CA PHE A 57 30.04 -16.04 -25.77
C PHE A 57 31.41 -15.80 -26.39
N MET A 58 32.44 -15.72 -25.55
CA MET A 58 33.82 -15.67 -26.01
C MET A 58 34.32 -17.11 -26.22
N ASN A 59 34.67 -17.46 -27.45
CA ASN A 59 35.29 -18.73 -27.76
C ASN A 59 36.72 -18.73 -27.22
N LEU A 60 36.96 -19.53 -26.18
CA LEU A 60 38.27 -19.65 -25.51
C LEU A 60 39.40 -20.14 -26.43
N LEU A 61 39.08 -20.80 -27.55
CA LEU A 61 40.04 -21.40 -28.47
C LEU A 61 40.59 -20.42 -29.53
N ASP A 62 39.80 -19.43 -29.95
CA ASP A 62 40.19 -18.49 -31.02
C ASP A 62 39.99 -17.02 -30.64
N GLY A 63 39.48 -16.73 -29.44
CA GLY A 63 39.20 -15.38 -28.96
C GLY A 63 38.04 -14.69 -29.67
N SER A 64 37.31 -15.38 -30.55
CA SER A 64 36.16 -14.81 -31.25
C SER A 64 34.97 -14.66 -30.31
N ILE A 65 34.22 -13.57 -30.45
CA ILE A 65 32.96 -13.36 -29.75
C ILE A 65 31.85 -13.80 -30.69
N THR A 66 31.24 -14.95 -30.40
CA THR A 66 30.01 -15.37 -31.07
C THR A 66 28.82 -14.84 -30.30
N THR A 67 28.04 -13.97 -30.95
CA THR A 67 26.75 -13.53 -30.43
C THR A 67 25.69 -14.53 -30.88
N LYS A 68 25.00 -15.14 -29.92
CA LYS A 68 23.87 -16.03 -30.19
C LYS A 68 22.61 -15.35 -29.68
N ASP A 69 21.61 -15.27 -30.56
CA ASP A 69 20.27 -14.88 -30.14
C ASP A 69 19.73 -15.97 -29.20
N SER A 70 19.65 -15.70 -27.90
CA SER A 70 19.10 -16.65 -26.90
C SER A 70 17.59 -16.80 -27.00
N GLY A 71 16.93 -15.90 -27.75
CA GLY A 71 15.50 -15.95 -28.06
C GLY A 71 14.61 -15.91 -26.83
N SER A 72 15.17 -15.75 -25.64
CA SER A 72 14.47 -15.79 -24.36
C SER A 72 15.01 -14.71 -23.44
N CYS A 73 14.12 -14.09 -22.69
CA CYS A 73 14.45 -13.10 -21.67
C CYS A 73 13.62 -13.41 -20.44
N LYS A 74 14.31 -13.67 -19.33
CA LYS A 74 13.70 -14.04 -18.06
C LYS A 74 13.97 -12.94 -17.04
N VAL A 75 12.95 -12.54 -16.29
CA VAL A 75 13.07 -11.58 -15.19
C VAL A 75 12.44 -12.18 -13.94
N SER A 76 13.16 -12.06 -12.84
CA SER A 76 12.76 -12.62 -11.56
C SER A 76 12.29 -11.55 -10.60
N PHE A 77 11.33 -11.91 -9.76
CA PHE A 77 10.67 -11.04 -8.81
C PHE A 77 10.63 -11.74 -7.46
N GLU A 78 11.33 -11.20 -6.48
CA GLU A 78 11.45 -11.76 -5.14
C GLU A 78 10.80 -10.81 -4.12
N PRO A 79 9.88 -11.30 -3.27
CA PRO A 79 9.20 -10.45 -2.31
C PRO A 79 10.12 -10.12 -1.14
N VAL A 80 10.20 -8.84 -0.76
CA VAL A 80 10.98 -8.41 0.40
C VAL A 80 10.16 -8.63 1.67
N GLY A 81 10.56 -9.60 2.50
CA GLY A 81 9.99 -9.80 3.82
C GLY A 81 9.73 -11.26 4.17
N THR A 82 8.63 -11.52 4.88
CA THR A 82 8.31 -12.87 5.36
C THR A 82 7.81 -13.77 4.22
N SER A 83 8.10 -15.06 4.30
CA SER A 83 7.69 -16.12 3.35
C SER A 83 6.17 -16.37 3.23
N SER A 84 5.32 -15.46 3.75
CA SER A 84 3.86 -15.56 3.73
C SER A 84 3.18 -14.62 2.73
N LEU A 85 3.97 -13.92 1.91
CA LEU A 85 3.49 -13.00 0.89
C LEU A 85 3.01 -13.78 -0.35
N ASN A 86 1.82 -13.46 -0.83
CA ASN A 86 1.35 -13.90 -2.14
C ASN A 86 1.84 -12.92 -3.20
N MET A 87 2.31 -13.45 -4.32
CA MET A 87 2.63 -12.67 -5.50
C MET A 87 1.62 -12.96 -6.58
N CYS A 88 1.13 -11.90 -7.21
CA CYS A 88 0.13 -12.00 -8.27
C CYS A 88 0.61 -11.24 -9.50
N VAL A 89 0.51 -11.90 -10.64
CA VAL A 89 0.60 -11.29 -11.98
C VAL A 89 -0.81 -11.03 -12.45
N THR A 90 -1.09 -9.80 -12.84
CA THR A 90 -2.32 -9.41 -13.52
C THR A 90 -1.95 -8.85 -14.87
N VAL A 91 -2.72 -9.18 -15.90
CA VAL A 91 -2.47 -8.67 -17.25
C VAL A 91 -3.19 -7.33 -17.39
N GLU A 92 -2.47 -6.26 -17.72
CA GLU A 92 -3.09 -4.99 -18.12
C GLU A 92 -3.29 -4.94 -19.63
N GLU A 93 -2.26 -5.34 -20.38
CA GLU A 93 -2.28 -5.35 -21.83
C GLU A 93 -1.56 -6.61 -22.32
N PHE A 94 -2.09 -7.28 -23.34
CA PHE A 94 -1.46 -8.46 -23.91
C PHE A 94 -1.89 -8.64 -25.35
N HIS A 95 -0.91 -8.63 -26.24
CA HIS A 95 -1.12 -8.82 -27.66
C HIS A 95 0.06 -9.59 -28.24
N ILE A 96 -0.14 -10.88 -28.46
CA ILE A 96 0.85 -11.75 -29.10
C ILE A 96 0.19 -12.35 -30.34
N GLU A 97 0.58 -11.87 -31.51
CA GLU A 97 0.16 -12.40 -32.81
C GLU A 97 1.05 -13.56 -33.25
N ASP A 98 2.36 -13.47 -32.96
CA ASP A 98 3.32 -14.50 -33.33
C ASP A 98 3.19 -15.74 -32.44
N CYS A 99 2.79 -16.86 -33.02
CA CYS A 99 2.71 -18.15 -32.33
C CYS A 99 4.06 -18.72 -31.91
N ASN A 100 5.17 -18.13 -32.37
CA ASN A 100 6.50 -18.48 -31.90
C ASN A 100 6.85 -17.79 -30.58
N ALA A 101 6.15 -16.72 -30.20
CA ALA A 101 6.36 -16.01 -28.94
C ALA A 101 5.47 -16.59 -27.84
N THR A 102 6.08 -16.82 -26.67
CA THR A 102 5.38 -17.31 -25.49
C THR A 102 5.83 -16.55 -24.25
N VAL A 103 4.90 -16.24 -23.36
CA VAL A 103 5.14 -15.70 -22.03
C VAL A 103 4.88 -16.81 -21.02
N ASN A 104 5.92 -17.19 -20.30
CA ASN A 104 5.93 -18.29 -19.35
C ASN A 104 6.08 -17.76 -17.93
N TYR A 105 5.30 -18.31 -17.00
CA TYR A 105 5.40 -18.00 -15.58
C TYR A 105 5.98 -19.20 -14.82
N TYR A 106 6.94 -18.91 -13.94
CA TYR A 106 7.60 -19.88 -13.08
C TYR A 106 7.53 -19.41 -11.63
N HIS A 107 7.74 -20.34 -10.71
CA HIS A 107 8.16 -19.95 -9.37
C HIS A 107 9.65 -19.66 -9.38
N TYR A 108 10.07 -18.72 -8.55
CA TYR A 108 11.48 -18.40 -8.41
C TYR A 108 12.31 -19.63 -7.99
N GLY A 109 13.33 -19.94 -8.79
CA GLY A 109 14.21 -21.10 -8.60
C GLY A 109 13.59 -22.47 -8.92
N ASP A 110 12.39 -22.50 -9.51
CA ASP A 110 11.69 -23.72 -9.93
C ASP A 110 11.80 -23.84 -11.46
N SER A 111 12.17 -25.02 -11.96
CA SER A 111 12.34 -25.23 -13.41
C SER A 111 11.02 -25.55 -14.12
N GLU A 112 9.96 -25.84 -13.37
CA GLU A 112 8.67 -26.21 -13.90
C GLU A 112 7.84 -24.98 -14.28
N ARG A 113 7.42 -24.92 -15.54
CA ARG A 113 6.47 -23.91 -16.03
C ARG A 113 5.12 -24.09 -15.38
N LYS A 114 4.56 -22.99 -14.85
CA LYS A 114 3.25 -23.00 -14.20
C LYS A 114 2.14 -22.51 -15.12
N ALA A 115 2.45 -21.54 -15.98
CA ALA A 115 1.55 -21.09 -17.03
C ALA A 115 2.35 -20.66 -18.27
N THR A 116 1.73 -20.82 -19.44
CA THR A 116 2.28 -20.39 -20.73
C THR A 116 1.16 -19.73 -21.53
N TYR A 117 1.45 -18.53 -22.03
CA TYR A 117 0.54 -17.73 -22.85
C TYR A 117 1.23 -17.38 -24.15
N GLY A 118 0.52 -17.47 -25.26
CA GLY A 118 1.05 -17.17 -26.59
C GLY A 118 -0.07 -16.68 -27.50
N CYS A 119 0.10 -16.88 -28.81
CA CYS A 119 -0.97 -16.57 -29.75
C CYS A 119 -2.27 -17.32 -29.40
N ASN A 120 -3.42 -16.66 -29.59
CA ASN A 120 -4.76 -17.20 -29.33
C ASN A 120 -5.07 -17.59 -27.88
N VAL A 121 -4.24 -17.21 -26.91
CA VAL A 121 -4.54 -17.41 -25.48
C VAL A 121 -4.68 -16.05 -24.81
N THR A 122 -5.84 -15.80 -24.20
CA THR A 122 -6.01 -14.65 -23.30
C THR A 122 -5.43 -15.01 -21.94
N PRO A 123 -4.38 -14.33 -21.48
CA PRO A 123 -3.80 -14.62 -20.18
C PRO A 123 -4.74 -14.20 -19.04
N ASP A 124 -4.85 -15.04 -18.03
CA ASP A 124 -5.56 -14.72 -16.80
C ASP A 124 -4.56 -14.30 -15.70
N SER A 125 -5.08 -13.73 -14.62
CA SER A 125 -4.31 -13.46 -13.43
C SER A 125 -3.74 -14.74 -12.83
N PHE A 126 -2.46 -14.71 -12.47
CA PHE A 126 -1.75 -15.83 -11.87
C PHE A 126 -1.22 -15.41 -10.51
N CYS A 127 -1.69 -16.07 -9.45
CA CYS A 127 -1.26 -15.82 -8.07
C CYS A 127 -0.57 -17.04 -7.49
N TRP A 128 0.54 -16.81 -6.79
CA TRP A 128 1.30 -17.85 -6.11
C TRP A 128 1.70 -17.42 -4.70
N ASN A 129 1.74 -18.39 -3.79
CA ASN A 129 2.27 -18.22 -2.44
C ASN A 129 3.67 -18.83 -2.37
N GLY A 130 4.72 -18.02 -2.26
CA GLY A 130 6.07 -18.55 -2.24
C GLY A 130 7.18 -17.52 -2.25
N LYS A 131 8.38 -17.99 -2.61
CA LYS A 131 9.63 -17.24 -2.54
C LYS A 131 9.84 -16.23 -3.67
N GLY A 132 8.96 -16.21 -4.67
CA GLY A 132 9.12 -15.37 -5.84
C GLY A 132 8.39 -15.88 -7.06
N LEU A 133 8.42 -15.07 -8.10
CA LEU A 133 7.85 -15.32 -9.42
C LEU A 133 8.92 -15.01 -10.48
N GLU A 134 8.97 -15.81 -11.53
CA GLU A 134 9.74 -15.44 -12.73
C GLU A 134 8.81 -15.32 -13.92
N VAL A 135 9.03 -14.30 -14.73
CA VAL A 135 8.36 -14.11 -16.01
C VAL A 135 9.42 -14.23 -17.09
N GLU A 136 9.20 -15.16 -18.01
CA GLU A 136 10.05 -15.35 -19.17
C GLU A 136 9.24 -15.09 -20.43
N ILE A 137 9.76 -14.26 -21.32
CA ILE A 137 9.32 -14.26 -22.71
C ILE A 137 10.30 -15.10 -23.53
N ALA A 138 9.79 -16.04 -24.32
CA ALA A 138 10.57 -16.95 -25.15
C ALA A 138 10.01 -17.00 -26.58
N TYR A 139 10.92 -16.94 -27.55
CA TYR A 139 10.69 -17.07 -28.98
C TYR A 139 11.24 -18.39 -29.50
N GLN A 140 10.43 -19.11 -30.27
CA GLN A 140 10.88 -20.25 -31.07
C GLN A 140 11.63 -19.73 -32.31
N GLY A 141 12.88 -19.34 -32.13
CA GLY A 141 13.75 -18.83 -33.20
C GLY A 141 14.31 -17.45 -32.89
N LYS A 142 14.51 -16.64 -33.93
CA LYS A 142 14.97 -15.25 -33.75
C LYS A 142 13.75 -14.35 -33.55
N SER A 143 13.78 -13.51 -32.52
CA SER A 143 12.77 -12.47 -32.36
C SER A 143 12.76 -11.58 -33.61
N PRO A 144 11.62 -11.40 -34.30
CA PRO A 144 11.57 -10.58 -35.49
C PRO A 144 11.79 -9.11 -35.15
N GLN A 145 12.51 -8.37 -36.00
CA GLN A 145 12.60 -6.92 -35.87
C GLN A 145 11.26 -6.28 -36.24
N GLY A 146 10.74 -5.39 -35.38
CA GLY A 146 9.49 -4.67 -35.64
C GLY A 146 8.23 -5.50 -35.40
N SER A 147 8.29 -6.49 -34.51
CA SER A 147 7.13 -7.24 -34.02
C SER A 147 6.04 -6.30 -33.50
N SER A 148 4.78 -6.57 -33.87
CA SER A 148 3.58 -5.94 -33.28
C SER A 148 3.24 -6.50 -31.90
N ASN A 149 3.93 -7.55 -31.45
CA ASN A 149 3.67 -8.18 -30.16
C ASN A 149 4.06 -7.26 -29.02
N TYR A 150 3.23 -7.17 -27.99
CA TYR A 150 3.54 -6.45 -26.76
C TYR A 150 2.77 -7.05 -25.58
N PHE A 151 3.27 -6.79 -24.39
CA PHE A 151 2.51 -7.02 -23.17
C PHE A 151 2.86 -6.01 -22.10
N LYS A 152 1.94 -5.86 -21.16
CA LYS A 152 2.14 -5.13 -19.92
C LYS A 152 1.50 -5.92 -18.79
N LEU A 153 2.34 -6.42 -17.90
CA LEU A 153 1.96 -7.21 -16.74
C LEU A 153 2.13 -6.36 -15.48
N LYS A 154 1.15 -6.41 -14.60
CA LYS A 154 1.21 -5.84 -13.27
C LYS A 154 1.58 -6.92 -12.27
N ILE A 155 2.66 -6.70 -11.54
CA ILE A 155 3.18 -7.60 -10.52
C ILE A 155 2.93 -6.95 -9.16
N THR A 156 2.22 -7.69 -8.33
CA THR A 156 1.75 -7.21 -7.03
C THR A 156 2.13 -8.19 -5.95
N GLN A 157 2.49 -7.66 -4.79
CA GLN A 157 2.61 -8.44 -3.57
C GLN A 157 1.42 -8.16 -2.66
N TYR A 158 0.81 -9.22 -2.14
CA TYR A 158 -0.23 -9.15 -1.15
C TYR A 158 0.21 -9.89 0.09
N LYS A 159 0.11 -9.24 1.24
CA LYS A 159 0.22 -9.96 2.49
C LYS A 159 -1.00 -10.87 2.62
N ASN A 160 -0.78 -12.17 2.73
CA ASN A 160 -1.79 -13.01 3.33
C ASN A 160 -1.94 -12.54 4.77
N PHE A 161 -2.89 -11.66 5.02
CA PHE A 161 -3.46 -11.54 6.35
C PHE A 161 -4.20 -12.85 6.60
N LYS A 162 -3.46 -13.90 6.95
CA LYS A 162 -3.95 -14.81 7.96
C LYS A 162 -4.14 -13.93 9.18
N VAL A 163 -5.34 -13.36 9.31
CA VAL A 163 -5.74 -12.72 10.55
C VAL A 163 -5.62 -13.85 11.56
N ASP A 164 -4.55 -13.81 12.34
CA ASP A 164 -4.27 -14.86 13.28
C ASP A 164 -5.46 -14.85 14.25
N TRP A 165 -6.29 -15.90 14.20
CA TRP A 165 -7.58 -15.90 14.87
C TRP A 165 -7.41 -15.66 16.36
N LEU A 166 -6.25 -16.09 16.88
CA LEU A 166 -5.71 -15.78 18.20
C LEU A 166 -5.63 -14.28 18.50
N THR A 167 -5.09 -13.47 17.59
CA THR A 167 -4.99 -12.01 17.76
C THR A 167 -6.36 -11.36 17.83
N LEU A 168 -7.33 -11.83 17.01
CA LEU A 168 -8.71 -11.37 17.06
C LEU A 168 -9.38 -11.74 18.39
N ILE A 169 -9.19 -12.97 18.86
CA ILE A 169 -9.72 -13.47 20.14
C ILE A 169 -9.13 -12.68 21.32
N ILE A 170 -7.85 -12.33 21.27
CA ILE A 170 -7.20 -11.56 22.35
C ILE A 170 -7.70 -10.11 22.36
N LEU A 171 -7.88 -9.46 21.21
CA LEU A 171 -8.27 -8.04 21.13
C LEU A 171 -9.77 -7.79 21.34
N ALA A 172 -10.63 -8.72 20.92
CA ALA A 172 -12.09 -8.62 21.06
C ALA A 172 -12.58 -8.27 22.49
N PRO A 173 -12.10 -8.91 23.59
CA PRO A 173 -12.56 -8.58 24.94
C PRO A 173 -12.17 -7.17 25.38
N PHE A 174 -10.99 -6.66 24.99
CA PHE A 174 -10.58 -5.29 25.36
C PHE A 174 -11.49 -4.23 24.73
N VAL A 175 -11.86 -4.42 23.47
CA VAL A 175 -12.82 -3.53 22.78
C VAL A 175 -14.22 -3.65 23.41
N GLY A 176 -14.64 -4.87 23.74
CA GLY A 176 -15.92 -5.13 24.43
C GLY A 176 -16.02 -4.40 25.78
N VAL A 177 -14.99 -4.47 26.61
CA VAL A 177 -14.95 -3.78 27.91
C VAL A 177 -15.00 -2.27 27.74
N ALA A 178 -14.26 -1.71 26.77
CA ALA A 178 -14.27 -0.26 26.51
C ALA A 178 -15.66 0.25 26.11
N ILE A 179 -16.39 -0.51 25.28
CA ILE A 179 -17.76 -0.17 24.88
C ILE A 179 -18.71 -0.21 26.09
N ILE A 180 -18.61 -1.25 26.92
CA ILE A 180 -19.45 -1.39 28.12
C ILE A 180 -19.22 -0.22 29.08
N VAL A 181 -17.95 0.14 29.35
CA VAL A 181 -17.60 1.27 30.21
C VAL A 181 -18.14 2.58 29.65
N ALA A 182 -18.03 2.80 28.34
CA ALA A 182 -18.58 4.00 27.69
C ALA A 182 -20.10 4.08 27.83
N ILE A 183 -20.82 2.97 27.68
CA ILE A 183 -22.28 2.91 27.86
C ILE A 183 -22.64 3.25 29.31
N ILE A 184 -21.96 2.65 30.29
CA ILE A 184 -22.19 2.93 31.72
C ILE A 184 -21.95 4.41 32.02
N MET A 185 -20.85 4.98 31.53
CA MET A 185 -20.55 6.41 31.69
C MET A 185 -21.64 7.31 31.09
N VAL A 186 -22.15 6.99 29.90
CA VAL A 186 -23.25 7.75 29.28
C VAL A 186 -24.53 7.66 30.11
N VAL A 187 -24.88 6.47 30.61
CA VAL A 187 -26.07 6.27 31.44
C VAL A 187 -25.97 7.02 32.77
N VAL A 188 -24.81 6.94 33.44
CA VAL A 188 -24.55 7.66 34.71
C VAL A 188 -24.52 9.18 34.50
N CYS A 189 -23.86 9.66 33.43
CA CYS A 189 -23.89 11.09 33.10
C CYS A 189 -25.29 11.60 32.75
N ARG A 190 -26.16 10.75 32.17
CA ARG A 190 -27.56 11.09 31.90
C ARG A 190 -28.42 11.08 33.17
N SER A 191 -28.24 10.11 34.06
CA SER A 191 -29.01 10.03 35.31
C SER A 191 -28.65 11.15 36.28
N GLN A 192 -27.38 11.56 36.35
CA GLN A 192 -26.96 12.68 37.21
C GLN A 192 -27.41 14.05 36.70
N ARG A 193 -27.56 14.24 35.38
CA ARG A 193 -28.15 15.47 34.81
C ARG A 193 -29.65 15.61 35.09
N ALA A 194 -30.35 14.51 35.34
CA ALA A 194 -31.77 14.55 35.73
C ALA A 194 -31.97 15.08 37.15
N TRP A 195 -31.00 14.91 38.06
CA TRP A 195 -31.07 15.43 39.44
C TRP A 195 -30.67 16.90 39.59
N CYS A 196 -29.82 17.44 38.70
CA CYS A 196 -29.43 18.85 38.76
C CYS A 196 -30.36 19.81 38.00
N SER A 197 -31.47 19.33 37.42
CA SER A 197 -32.46 20.19 36.74
C SER A 197 -33.66 20.57 37.62
N GLY A 198 -33.65 20.20 38.90
CA GLY A 198 -34.78 20.35 39.84
C GLY A 198 -34.59 21.33 41.00
N ILE A 199 -33.64 22.27 40.93
CA ILE A 199 -33.59 23.37 41.92
C ILE A 199 -34.42 24.55 41.36
N PRO A 200 -35.64 24.81 41.87
CA PRO A 200 -36.39 26.01 41.50
C PRO A 200 -35.62 27.27 41.94
N LYS A 201 -35.38 28.16 40.98
CA LYS A 201 -34.95 29.54 41.24
C LYS A 201 -36.14 30.33 41.79
N SER A 202 -36.28 30.40 43.12
CA SER A 202 -37.06 31.43 43.83
C SER A 202 -36.67 31.32 45.32
N LEU A 203 -36.38 32.35 46.10
CA LEU A 203 -36.70 33.76 46.05
C LEU A 203 -35.51 34.55 46.61
N ILE A 204 -35.27 35.73 46.04
CA ILE A 204 -34.69 36.87 46.76
C ILE A 204 -35.76 37.35 47.76
N PRO A 205 -35.36 37.71 49.00
CA PRO A 205 -35.80 39.02 49.46
C PRO A 205 -34.65 39.87 49.98
N VAL A 206 -34.71 41.12 49.54
CA VAL A 206 -33.99 42.28 50.05
C VAL A 206 -34.72 42.80 51.30
N SER A 207 -34.01 43.06 52.39
CA SER A 207 -34.16 44.22 53.31
C SER A 207 -33.33 43.96 54.57
N SER A 208 -32.73 44.87 55.33
CA SER A 208 -32.44 46.31 55.28
C SER A 208 -31.95 46.66 56.70
N THR A 209 -30.87 47.46 56.84
CA THR A 209 -30.61 48.38 57.99
C THR A 209 -30.22 47.73 59.33
N LYS A 210 -29.25 48.15 60.16
CA LYS A 210 -28.28 49.25 60.40
C LYS A 210 -27.17 48.57 61.26
N GLU A 211 -25.93 49.02 61.34
CA GLU A 211 -25.51 50.07 62.28
C GLU A 211 -24.02 50.41 62.08
N GLN A 212 -23.70 51.67 62.40
CA GLN A 212 -22.48 52.43 62.13
C GLN A 212 -21.27 52.02 63.00
N ASN A 213 -20.06 52.16 62.43
CA ASN A 213 -18.98 53.03 62.94
C ASN A 213 -17.74 52.87 62.04
N GLN A 214 -17.41 53.84 61.17
CA GLN A 214 -16.52 54.98 61.44
C GLN A 214 -15.16 54.58 62.05
N LEU A 215 -14.11 54.48 61.22
CA LEU A 215 -12.90 55.31 61.32
C LEU A 215 -11.97 55.11 60.10
N ASN A 216 -11.89 56.12 59.23
CA ASN A 216 -10.72 56.47 58.40
C ASN A 216 -10.00 57.62 59.16
N PRO A 217 -8.71 57.94 58.96
CA PRO A 217 -8.00 58.14 57.68
C PRO A 217 -6.54 57.59 57.74
N ALA A 218 -5.57 57.76 56.84
CA ALA A 218 -5.23 58.76 55.83
C ALA A 218 -4.14 58.11 54.91
N MET A 219 -4.01 58.53 53.63
CA MET A 219 -2.83 59.28 53.11
C MET A 219 -1.54 58.42 53.06
N ASP A 220 -0.86 58.19 51.94
CA ASP A 220 -0.30 59.20 51.03
C ASP A 220 0.30 58.53 49.77
N THR A 221 0.45 59.38 48.76
CA THR A 221 1.15 59.35 47.46
C THR A 221 2.37 58.44 47.30
N THR A 222 2.64 57.86 46.11
CA THR A 222 3.48 58.47 45.04
C THR A 222 3.50 57.63 43.73
N PRO A 223 3.96 58.18 42.58
CA PRO A 223 3.51 57.85 41.22
C PRO A 223 4.45 56.92 40.41
N PRO A 224 4.09 56.60 39.14
CA PRO A 224 4.81 55.67 38.28
C PRO A 224 5.87 56.37 37.41
N VAL A 225 6.88 55.63 36.95
CA VAL A 225 7.89 56.04 35.96
C VAL A 225 8.22 54.82 35.07
N PRO A 226 8.51 55.01 33.76
CA PRO A 226 8.08 54.15 32.65
C PRO A 226 8.96 52.95 32.31
#